data_AF-A0A2X4UYL2-F1
#
_entry.id   AF-A0A2X4UYL2-F1
#
_cell.length_a   1.000
_cell.length_b   1.000
_cell.length_c   1.000
_cell.angle_alpha   90.00
_cell.angle_beta   90.00
_cell.angle_gamma   90.00
#
_symmetry.space_group_name_H-M   'P 1'
#
loop_
_entity.id
_entity.type
_entity.pdbx_description
1 polymer ?
#
loop_
_entity_poly.entity_id
_entity_poly.type
_entity_poly.pdbx_seq_one_letter_code
_entity_poly.pdbx_strand_id
1 'polypeptide(L)'
;MLSAQPALAALGQCKPSGGPHPFSFTFTPTLTNPAQNVAGLVIENAAGNNWNLSGTYDVQCECKSRTASYITAKSSLPTQTHSDGRLSYYALNEYLAVASEVYVAGFRNEYIPTPFSNVSNLKNEMGQDESCASAHYSSGARGRIHLYFRRPFVGQTIIPSTQLVETYVSVSNGVSSVIPVSTVSMSGVVTVPQNCEISPQTVVVDFGDNPVYQLSD
;
A
#
# COMPACT_ATOMS: atom_id res chain seq x y z
N MET A 1 -3.09 51.23 8.56
CA MET A 1 -3.72 50.05 9.18
C MET A 1 -4.05 49.08 8.06
N LEU A 2 -3.30 47.98 7.92
CA LEU A 2 -3.64 46.93 6.96
C LEU A 2 -4.82 46.14 7.54
N SER A 3 -5.98 46.25 6.92
CA SER A 3 -7.12 45.39 7.20
C SER A 3 -6.80 43.97 6.71
N ALA A 4 -6.56 43.07 7.66
CA ALA A 4 -6.60 41.64 7.38
C ALA A 4 -8.04 41.28 7.02
N GLN A 5 -8.29 40.96 5.75
CA GLN A 5 -9.56 40.33 5.36
C GLN A 5 -9.65 38.98 6.07
N PRO A 6 -10.77 38.64 6.74
CA PRO A 6 -10.96 37.32 7.29
C PRO A 6 -10.96 36.33 6.12
N ALA A 7 -10.05 35.35 6.16
CA ALA A 7 -10.10 34.22 5.25
C ALA A 7 -11.41 33.48 5.51
N LEU A 8 -12.35 33.55 4.57
CA LEU A 8 -13.53 32.68 4.59
C LEU A 8 -13.01 31.24 4.48
N ALA A 9 -13.19 30.46 5.54
CA ALA A 9 -12.94 29.02 5.47
C ALA A 9 -13.83 28.45 4.36
N ALA A 10 -13.22 27.92 3.32
CA ALA A 10 -13.96 27.28 2.23
C ALA A 10 -14.69 26.04 2.80
N LEU A 11 -16.02 26.02 2.67
CA LEU A 11 -16.84 24.88 3.07
C LEU A 11 -16.53 23.68 2.19
N GLY A 12 -16.58 22.49 2.79
CA GLY A 12 -16.49 21.23 2.05
C GLY A 12 -15.58 20.20 2.70
N GLN A 13 -15.09 20.45 3.91
CA GLN A 13 -14.39 19.41 4.67
C GLN A 13 -15.37 18.29 5.03
N CYS A 14 -14.84 17.07 5.11
CA CYS A 14 -15.57 15.93 5.64
C CYS A 14 -14.80 15.30 6.79
N LYS A 15 -15.54 14.69 7.70
CA LYS A 15 -15.03 13.92 8.83
C LYS A 15 -15.81 12.62 8.96
N PRO A 16 -15.22 11.56 9.51
CA PRO A 16 -15.97 10.35 9.83
C PRO A 16 -16.93 10.60 11.00
N SER A 17 -18.11 9.98 10.98
CA SER A 17 -19.13 10.15 12.03
C SER A 17 -18.72 9.57 13.40
N GLY A 18 -17.84 8.54 13.42
CA GLY A 18 -17.42 7.82 14.63
C GLY A 18 -15.90 7.71 14.83
N GLY A 19 -15.13 8.54 14.11
CA GLY A 19 -13.67 8.40 14.01
C GLY A 19 -13.23 7.61 12.76
N PRO A 20 -11.94 7.68 12.38
CA PRO A 20 -11.45 7.08 11.14
C PRO A 20 -11.78 5.57 11.09
N HIS A 21 -12.41 5.11 10.02
CA HIS A 21 -12.75 3.70 9.88
C HIS A 21 -11.47 2.87 9.64
N PRO A 22 -11.20 1.85 10.47
CA PRO A 22 -10.00 1.03 10.32
C PRO A 22 -10.22 -0.08 9.29
N PHE A 23 -9.38 -0.11 8.27
CA PHE A 23 -9.22 -1.28 7.40
C PHE A 23 -7.92 -2.00 7.75
N SER A 24 -7.95 -3.33 7.71
CA SER A 24 -6.74 -4.14 7.87
C SER A 24 -6.76 -5.35 6.95
N PHE A 25 -5.58 -5.74 6.47
CA PHE A 25 -5.41 -6.94 5.66
C PHE A 25 -4.07 -7.62 5.94
N THR A 26 -4.03 -8.92 5.66
CA THR A 26 -2.82 -9.74 5.79
C THR A 26 -2.00 -9.71 4.49
N PHE A 27 -0.70 -9.50 4.61
CA PHE A 27 0.26 -9.47 3.51
C PHE A 27 1.19 -10.67 3.55
N THR A 28 0.94 -11.60 2.63
CA THR A 28 1.72 -12.84 2.47
C THR A 28 2.04 -12.99 0.97
N PRO A 29 2.97 -12.19 0.43
CA PRO A 29 3.32 -12.25 -0.97
C PRO A 29 3.96 -13.60 -1.28
N THR A 30 3.62 -14.18 -2.44
CA THR A 30 4.23 -15.43 -2.89
C THR A 30 5.52 -15.12 -3.66
N LEU A 31 6.66 -15.45 -3.08
CA LEU A 31 7.97 -15.37 -3.72
C LEU A 31 8.40 -16.78 -4.15
N THR A 32 8.45 -17.03 -5.46
CA THR A 32 8.73 -18.38 -5.99
C THR A 32 10.14 -18.54 -6.54
N ASN A 33 10.83 -17.45 -6.83
CA ASN A 33 12.17 -17.49 -7.41
C ASN A 33 13.19 -16.85 -6.44
N PRO A 34 14.22 -17.59 -5.98
CA PRO A 34 15.26 -17.03 -5.11
C PRO A 34 16.00 -15.83 -5.70
N ALA A 35 16.10 -15.74 -7.03
CA ALA A 35 16.66 -14.58 -7.71
C ALA A 35 15.86 -13.28 -7.50
N GLN A 36 14.66 -13.37 -6.90
CA GLN A 36 13.85 -12.21 -6.52
C GLN A 36 14.36 -11.52 -5.24
N ASN A 37 15.21 -12.17 -4.46
CA ASN A 37 15.75 -11.60 -3.23
C ASN A 37 16.99 -10.74 -3.52
N VAL A 38 16.80 -9.65 -4.27
CA VAL A 38 17.87 -8.74 -4.70
C VAL A 38 17.44 -7.31 -4.45
N ALA A 39 18.36 -6.49 -3.95
CA ALA A 39 18.10 -5.06 -3.75
C ALA A 39 17.73 -4.38 -5.07
N GLY A 40 16.72 -3.51 -5.03
CA GLY A 40 16.20 -2.81 -6.20
C GLY A 40 15.04 -3.53 -6.90
N LEU A 41 14.77 -4.80 -6.59
CA LEU A 41 13.63 -5.49 -7.20
C LEU A 41 12.30 -4.94 -6.70
N VAL A 42 11.36 -4.76 -7.64
CA VAL A 42 9.96 -4.48 -7.38
C VAL A 42 9.11 -5.70 -7.72
N ILE A 43 8.19 -6.05 -6.81
CA ILE A 43 7.09 -6.98 -7.08
C ILE A 43 5.80 -6.17 -7.09
N GLU A 44 5.24 -6.01 -8.28
CA GLU A 44 3.99 -5.27 -8.46
C GLU A 44 2.79 -6.05 -7.93
N ASN A 45 1.84 -5.33 -7.35
CA ASN A 45 0.61 -5.88 -6.77
C ASN A 45 0.85 -7.12 -5.88
N ALA A 46 1.90 -7.09 -5.07
CA ALA A 46 2.37 -8.18 -4.22
C ALA A 46 1.32 -8.65 -3.19
N ALA A 47 0.33 -7.82 -2.86
CA ALA A 47 -0.79 -8.20 -1.99
C ALA A 47 -1.89 -8.99 -2.72
N GLY A 48 -1.84 -9.11 -4.04
CA GLY A 48 -2.88 -9.76 -4.84
C GLY A 48 -4.25 -9.10 -4.62
N ASN A 49 -5.22 -9.88 -4.14
CA ASN A 49 -6.57 -9.40 -3.82
C ASN A 49 -6.79 -9.18 -2.31
N ASN A 50 -5.75 -9.22 -1.48
CA ASN A 50 -5.91 -9.14 -0.02
C ASN A 50 -6.37 -7.76 0.45
N TRP A 51 -6.01 -6.69 -0.27
CA TRP A 51 -6.56 -5.34 -0.04
C TRP A 51 -7.75 -5.07 -0.96
N ASN A 52 -8.75 -5.95 -0.89
CA ASN A 52 -10.06 -5.80 -1.49
C ASN A 52 -11.12 -6.14 -0.44
N LEU A 53 -11.31 -5.21 0.49
CA LEU A 53 -12.11 -5.40 1.68
C LEU A 53 -13.55 -4.96 1.44
N SER A 54 -14.47 -5.59 2.15
CA SER A 54 -15.83 -5.09 2.32
C SER A 54 -15.88 -4.07 3.45
N GLY A 55 -16.99 -3.35 3.53
CA GLY A 55 -17.23 -2.38 4.59
C GLY A 55 -17.49 -0.98 4.05
N THR A 56 -18.43 -0.31 4.70
CA THR A 56 -18.77 1.08 4.48
C THR A 56 -18.82 1.79 5.81
N TYR A 57 -18.60 3.10 5.79
CA TYR A 57 -18.67 3.96 6.96
C TYR A 57 -19.31 5.30 6.59
N ASP A 58 -19.86 5.96 7.60
CA ASP A 58 -20.55 7.24 7.41
C ASP A 58 -19.60 8.41 7.55
N VAL A 59 -19.72 9.36 6.62
CA VAL A 59 -19.03 10.64 6.67
C VAL A 59 -20.01 11.79 6.76
N GLN A 60 -19.62 12.81 7.51
CA GLN A 60 -20.29 14.10 7.61
C GLN A 60 -19.45 15.14 6.88
N CYS A 61 -20.09 15.94 6.02
CA CYS A 61 -19.44 16.94 5.21
C CYS A 61 -20.07 18.33 5.41
N GLU A 62 -19.23 19.36 5.38
CA GLU A 62 -19.64 20.76 5.43
C GLU A 62 -20.21 21.20 4.07
N CYS A 63 -21.48 20.93 3.83
CA CYS A 63 -22.16 21.36 2.60
C CYS A 63 -23.68 21.51 2.77
N LYS A 64 -24.33 22.19 1.82
CA LYS A 64 -25.80 22.19 1.65
C LYS A 64 -26.25 21.11 0.66
N SER A 65 -25.46 20.91 -0.39
CA SER A 65 -25.56 19.82 -1.37
C SER A 65 -24.14 19.48 -1.85
N ARG A 66 -23.96 18.29 -2.41
CA ARG A 66 -22.70 17.84 -3.02
C ARG A 66 -22.97 17.03 -4.28
N THR A 67 -22.00 16.89 -5.16
CA THR A 67 -22.12 16.02 -6.34
C THR A 67 -20.93 15.09 -6.40
N ALA A 68 -19.73 15.66 -6.54
CA ALA A 68 -18.47 14.95 -6.48
C ALA A 68 -17.90 14.92 -5.06
N SER A 69 -17.02 13.95 -4.84
CA SER A 69 -16.14 13.89 -3.68
C SER A 69 -14.70 13.88 -4.17
N TYR A 70 -13.83 14.59 -3.45
CA TYR A 70 -12.40 14.70 -3.74
C TYR A 70 -11.64 13.90 -2.68
N ILE A 71 -10.90 12.91 -3.14
CA ILE A 71 -10.18 11.96 -2.31
C ILE A 71 -8.72 12.40 -2.23
N THR A 72 -8.15 12.28 -1.04
CA THR A 72 -6.73 12.45 -0.79
C THR A 72 -6.24 11.22 -0.05
N ALA A 73 -5.14 10.62 -0.49
CA ALA A 73 -4.49 9.52 0.21
C ALA A 73 -3.06 9.91 0.57
N LYS A 74 -2.67 9.66 1.82
CA LYS A 74 -1.33 9.92 2.32
C LYS A 74 -0.70 8.63 2.84
N SER A 75 0.61 8.51 2.69
CA SER A 75 1.37 7.48 3.39
C SER A 75 1.47 7.83 4.87
N SER A 76 1.19 6.86 5.76
CA SER A 76 1.46 6.97 7.20
C SER A 76 2.90 6.55 7.55
N LEU A 77 3.64 5.99 6.58
CA LEU A 77 5.05 5.66 6.76
C LEU A 77 5.92 6.91 6.54
N PRO A 78 6.82 7.25 7.47
CA PRO A 78 7.49 8.55 7.48
C PRO A 78 8.62 8.67 6.45
N THR A 79 9.21 7.55 6.04
CA THR A 79 10.47 7.56 5.27
C THR A 79 10.25 7.01 3.87
N GLN A 80 10.19 7.91 2.90
CA GLN A 80 10.29 7.53 1.48
C GLN A 80 11.73 7.14 1.16
N THR A 81 11.94 5.93 0.65
CA THR A 81 13.28 5.39 0.34
C THR A 81 13.58 5.31 -1.14
N HIS A 82 12.55 5.28 -1.98
CA HIS A 82 12.68 5.16 -3.43
C HIS A 82 11.46 5.75 -4.15
N SER A 83 11.64 6.15 -5.40
CA SER A 83 10.55 6.47 -6.34
C SER A 83 11.01 6.14 -7.75
N ASP A 84 10.10 5.60 -8.55
CA ASP A 84 10.30 5.33 -9.98
C ASP A 84 9.62 6.40 -10.86
N GLY A 85 9.19 7.52 -10.27
CA GLY A 85 8.45 8.60 -10.92
C GLY A 85 6.93 8.40 -10.97
N ARG A 86 6.44 7.16 -10.80
CA ARG A 86 5.00 6.83 -10.73
C ARG A 86 4.58 6.48 -9.31
N LEU A 87 5.38 5.65 -8.63
CA LEU A 87 5.17 5.14 -7.29
C LEU A 87 6.19 5.74 -6.32
N SER A 88 5.74 5.96 -5.09
CA SER A 88 6.59 6.38 -3.97
C SER A 88 6.66 5.23 -2.96
N TYR A 89 7.87 4.73 -2.72
CA TYR A 89 8.12 3.59 -1.84
C TYR A 89 8.58 4.06 -0.47
N TYR A 90 7.87 3.63 0.56
CA TYR A 90 8.15 3.98 1.96
C TYR A 90 8.62 2.75 2.74
N ALA A 91 9.61 2.96 3.62
CA ALA A 91 10.22 1.88 4.40
C ALA A 91 9.18 1.19 5.31
N LEU A 92 9.09 -0.14 5.21
CA LEU A 92 8.40 -0.98 6.19
C LEU A 92 9.36 -1.43 7.30
N ASN A 93 10.55 -1.86 6.90
CA ASN A 93 11.62 -2.29 7.77
C ASN A 93 12.97 -2.15 7.05
N GLU A 94 14.06 -2.69 7.60
CA GLU A 94 15.39 -2.56 7.01
C GLU A 94 15.55 -3.24 5.63
N TYR A 95 14.72 -4.24 5.32
CA TYR A 95 14.79 -5.05 4.10
C TYR A 95 13.80 -4.61 3.03
N LEU A 96 12.64 -4.09 3.43
CA LEU A 96 11.48 -3.90 2.57
C LEU A 96 10.95 -2.46 2.62
N ALA A 97 10.50 -1.97 1.47
CA ALA A 97 9.64 -0.79 1.34
C ALA A 97 8.39 -1.14 0.54
N VAL A 98 7.34 -0.33 0.66
CA VAL A 98 6.13 -0.48 -0.15
C VAL A 98 5.67 0.83 -0.77
N ALA A 99 5.15 0.73 -1.98
CA ALA A 99 4.28 1.74 -2.54
C ALA A 99 2.84 1.24 -2.51
N SER A 100 1.88 2.15 -2.42
CA SER A 100 0.46 1.82 -2.43
C SER A 100 -0.28 2.56 -3.54
N GLU A 101 -1.36 1.96 -4.02
CA GLU A 101 -2.36 2.64 -4.85
C GLU A 101 -3.73 2.48 -4.18
N VAL A 102 -4.50 3.56 -4.03
CA VAL A 102 -5.85 3.50 -3.47
C VAL A 102 -6.88 3.57 -4.59
N TYR A 103 -7.89 2.71 -4.53
CA TYR A 103 -8.99 2.73 -5.48
C TYR A 103 -9.93 3.91 -5.22
N VAL A 104 -10.17 4.72 -6.24
CA VAL A 104 -11.15 5.80 -6.24
C VAL A 104 -12.36 5.38 -7.05
N ALA A 105 -13.47 5.13 -6.33
CA ALA A 105 -14.76 4.72 -6.89
C ALA A 105 -15.52 5.89 -7.55
N GLY A 106 -16.86 5.80 -7.61
CA GLY A 106 -17.69 6.74 -8.35
C GLY A 106 -17.66 6.44 -9.85
N PHE A 107 -17.51 7.47 -10.67
CA PHE A 107 -17.32 7.30 -12.12
C PHE A 107 -15.85 7.23 -12.52
N ARG A 108 -14.92 7.43 -11.58
CA ARG A 108 -13.49 7.32 -11.85
C ARG A 108 -13.00 5.88 -12.02
N ASN A 109 -13.34 5.00 -11.07
CA ASN A 109 -13.03 3.56 -11.10
C ASN A 109 -11.55 3.23 -11.39
N GLU A 110 -10.64 3.91 -10.70
CA GLU A 110 -9.19 3.84 -10.97
C GLU A 110 -8.39 3.62 -9.68
N TYR A 111 -7.26 2.90 -9.78
CA TYR A 111 -6.26 2.82 -8.71
C TYR A 111 -5.24 3.95 -8.88
N ILE A 112 -5.01 4.73 -7.84
CA ILE A 112 -4.17 5.94 -7.92
C ILE A 112 -3.00 5.83 -6.96
N PRO A 113 -1.75 6.04 -7.43
CA PRO A 113 -0.55 6.03 -6.58
C PRO A 113 -0.62 6.97 -5.39
N THR A 114 -0.39 6.43 -4.20
CA THR A 114 -0.22 7.20 -2.97
C THR A 114 1.21 7.79 -2.90
N PRO A 115 1.39 9.05 -2.48
CA PRO A 115 0.36 10.00 -2.08
C PRO A 115 -0.29 10.71 -3.28
N PHE A 116 -1.58 11.03 -3.14
CA PHE A 116 -2.29 11.92 -4.06
C PHE A 116 -3.26 12.81 -3.30
N SER A 117 -3.61 13.96 -3.89
CA SER A 117 -4.46 14.96 -3.25
C SER A 117 -5.59 15.41 -4.16
N ASN A 118 -6.76 15.63 -3.56
CA ASN A 118 -7.89 16.33 -4.17
C ASN A 118 -8.33 15.72 -5.52
N VAL A 119 -8.37 14.40 -5.57
CA VAL A 119 -8.77 13.63 -6.74
C VAL A 119 -10.27 13.42 -6.73
N SER A 120 -10.97 13.99 -7.73
CA SER A 120 -12.40 13.76 -7.90
C SER A 120 -12.71 12.28 -8.18
N ASN A 121 -13.76 11.76 -7.53
CA ASN A 121 -14.39 10.48 -7.85
C ASN A 121 -15.28 10.54 -9.12
N LEU A 122 -15.37 11.71 -9.76
CA LEU A 122 -16.12 12.01 -10.98
C LEU A 122 -17.64 11.78 -10.88
N LYS A 123 -18.17 11.47 -9.69
CA LYS A 123 -19.62 11.39 -9.48
C LYS A 123 -20.22 12.77 -9.65
N ASN A 124 -21.35 12.87 -10.34
CA ASN A 124 -22.02 14.16 -10.61
C ASN A 124 -23.43 14.25 -10.00
N GLU A 125 -23.87 13.20 -9.31
CA GLU A 125 -25.20 13.08 -8.71
C GLU A 125 -25.13 12.49 -7.30
N MET A 126 -26.10 12.82 -6.45
CA MET A 126 -26.25 12.18 -5.14
C MET A 126 -27.09 10.92 -5.27
N GLY A 127 -26.76 9.89 -4.48
CA GLY A 127 -27.65 8.74 -4.31
C GLY A 127 -28.91 9.16 -3.54
N GLN A 128 -29.99 8.37 -3.64
CA GLN A 128 -31.27 8.68 -2.97
C GLN A 128 -31.12 8.83 -1.45
N ASP A 129 -30.20 8.08 -0.83
CA ASP A 129 -29.96 8.09 0.62
C ASP A 129 -28.71 8.89 1.03
N GLU A 130 -28.11 9.64 0.10
CA GLU A 130 -26.95 10.45 0.40
C GLU A 130 -27.37 11.87 0.85
N SER A 131 -26.63 12.43 1.81
CA SER A 131 -26.72 13.84 2.19
C SER A 131 -25.34 14.38 2.57
N CYS A 132 -25.28 15.66 2.95
CA CYS A 132 -24.10 16.24 3.60
C CYS A 132 -23.95 15.76 5.05
N ALA A 133 -25.07 15.42 5.71
CA ALA A 133 -25.07 14.96 7.11
C ALA A 133 -24.75 13.47 7.25
N SER A 134 -25.00 12.67 6.21
CA SER A 134 -24.64 11.25 6.19
C SER A 134 -24.52 10.75 4.76
N ALA A 135 -23.43 10.06 4.48
CA ALA A 135 -23.20 9.35 3.24
C ALA A 135 -22.26 8.17 3.46
N HIS A 136 -22.57 7.05 2.81
CA HIS A 136 -21.79 5.81 2.92
C HIS A 136 -20.57 5.86 1.99
N TYR A 137 -19.39 5.70 2.58
CA TYR A 137 -18.12 5.65 1.86
C TYR A 137 -17.41 4.33 2.12
N SER A 138 -16.59 3.93 1.15
CA SER A 138 -15.67 2.79 1.25
C SER A 138 -14.24 3.19 0.83
N SER A 139 -13.92 4.49 0.81
CA SER A 139 -12.56 4.96 0.48
C SER A 139 -11.57 4.32 1.44
N GLY A 140 -10.48 3.75 0.91
CA GLY A 140 -9.50 2.97 1.68
C GLY A 140 -9.78 1.46 1.76
N ALA A 141 -10.97 0.97 1.39
CA ALA A 141 -11.29 -0.46 1.42
C ALA A 141 -10.54 -1.28 0.36
N ARG A 142 -10.19 -0.64 -0.76
CA ARG A 142 -9.57 -1.28 -1.93
C ARG A 142 -8.28 -0.56 -2.31
N GLY A 143 -7.23 -1.33 -2.57
CA GLY A 143 -5.97 -0.81 -3.04
C GLY A 143 -5.02 -1.89 -3.55
N ARG A 144 -3.80 -1.49 -3.89
CA ARG A 144 -2.70 -2.36 -4.32
C ARG A 144 -1.45 -2.03 -3.53
N ILE A 145 -0.62 -3.04 -3.29
CA ILE A 145 0.70 -2.90 -2.66
C ILE A 145 1.76 -3.37 -3.63
N HIS A 146 2.78 -2.55 -3.85
CA HIS A 146 3.98 -2.89 -4.61
C HIS A 146 5.13 -3.03 -3.64
N LEU A 147 5.78 -4.19 -3.61
CA LEU A 147 6.87 -4.49 -2.69
C LEU A 147 8.21 -4.14 -3.33
N TYR A 148 9.06 -3.41 -2.61
CA TYR A 148 10.42 -3.08 -3.02
C TYR A 148 11.44 -3.67 -2.06
N PHE A 149 12.41 -4.39 -2.61
CA PHE A 149 13.53 -4.94 -1.85
C PHE A 149 14.62 -3.89 -1.68
N ARG A 150 14.77 -3.39 -0.45
CA ARG A 150 15.85 -2.47 -0.09
C ARG A 150 17.17 -3.20 0.11
N ARG A 151 17.10 -4.40 0.70
CA ARG A 151 18.23 -5.28 1.00
C ARG A 151 17.77 -6.74 0.95
N PRO A 152 18.63 -7.67 0.50
CA PRO A 152 18.34 -9.09 0.61
C PRO A 152 18.32 -9.53 2.07
N PHE A 153 17.55 -10.59 2.36
CA PHE A 153 17.50 -11.24 3.69
C PHE A 153 17.41 -12.76 3.55
N VAL A 154 17.55 -13.50 4.66
CA VAL A 154 17.45 -14.97 4.65
C VAL A 154 16.22 -15.41 5.43
N GLY A 155 15.49 -16.38 4.89
CA GLY A 155 14.31 -16.94 5.54
C GLY A 155 13.11 -16.00 5.45
N GLN A 156 12.77 -15.35 6.57
CA GLN A 156 11.55 -14.56 6.67
C GLN A 156 11.75 -13.25 7.43
N THR A 157 10.97 -12.23 7.06
CA THR A 157 10.84 -10.99 7.83
C THR A 157 9.37 -10.76 8.18
N ILE A 158 9.13 -10.35 9.42
CA ILE A 158 7.78 -10.10 9.95
C ILE A 158 7.44 -8.62 9.77
N ILE A 159 6.23 -8.36 9.31
CA ILE A 159 5.61 -7.03 9.28
C ILE A 159 4.57 -7.00 10.41
N PRO A 160 4.85 -6.33 11.54
CA PRO A 160 3.85 -6.12 12.57
C PRO A 160 2.70 -5.28 12.01
N SER A 161 1.58 -5.18 12.75
CA SER A 161 0.47 -4.30 12.34
C SER A 161 0.96 -2.87 12.15
N THR A 162 1.06 -2.46 10.88
CA THR A 162 1.67 -1.20 10.47
C THR A 162 0.65 -0.41 9.66
N GLN A 163 0.34 0.81 10.10
CA GLN A 163 -0.52 1.71 9.34
C GLN A 163 0.23 2.23 8.11
N LEU A 164 -0.36 2.04 6.93
CA LEU A 164 0.25 2.38 5.65
C LEU A 164 -0.34 3.64 5.04
N VAL A 165 -1.66 3.78 5.11
CA VAL A 165 -2.40 4.80 4.37
C VAL A 165 -3.47 5.42 5.24
N GLU A 166 -3.60 6.73 5.10
CA GLU A 166 -4.76 7.50 5.54
C GLU A 166 -5.51 8.03 4.32
N THR A 167 -6.84 7.91 4.32
CA THR A 167 -7.68 8.52 3.30
C THR A 167 -8.52 9.65 3.87
N TYR A 168 -8.64 10.71 3.10
CA TYR A 168 -9.39 11.92 3.42
C TYR A 168 -10.37 12.20 2.28
N VAL A 169 -11.49 12.82 2.63
CA VAL A 169 -12.54 13.18 1.67
C VAL A 169 -12.89 14.64 1.87
N SER A 170 -13.07 15.38 0.80
CA SER A 170 -13.80 16.66 0.77
C SER A 170 -14.87 16.62 -0.31
N VAL A 171 -15.79 17.58 -0.28
CA VAL A 171 -16.88 17.73 -1.25
C VAL A 171 -16.76 18.99 -2.10
N SER A 172 -15.69 19.74 -1.90
CA SER A 172 -15.36 20.95 -2.63
C SER A 172 -13.94 20.85 -3.18
N ASN A 173 -13.77 21.18 -4.46
CA ASN A 173 -12.47 21.16 -5.12
C ASN A 173 -11.49 22.10 -4.41
N GLY A 174 -10.31 21.59 -4.06
CA GLY A 174 -9.24 22.36 -3.41
C GLY A 174 -9.41 22.47 -1.89
N VAL A 175 -10.50 21.97 -1.32
CA VAL A 175 -10.68 21.90 0.15
C VAL A 175 -10.03 20.62 0.67
N SER A 176 -9.25 20.76 1.73
CA SER A 176 -8.59 19.63 2.41
C SER A 176 -9.20 19.41 3.78
N SER A 177 -9.64 18.19 4.03
CA SER A 177 -10.07 17.74 5.36
C SER A 177 -8.87 17.40 6.23
N VAL A 178 -8.99 17.63 7.54
CA VAL A 178 -7.90 17.42 8.49
C VAL A 178 -8.02 16.11 9.28
N ILE A 179 -9.21 15.50 9.30
CA ILE A 179 -9.45 14.21 9.96
C ILE A 179 -9.56 13.15 8.85
N PRO A 180 -8.76 12.06 8.88
CA PRO A 180 -8.90 10.99 7.91
C PRO A 180 -10.25 10.30 8.12
N VAL A 181 -10.90 9.92 7.02
CA VAL A 181 -12.16 9.16 7.06
C VAL A 181 -11.91 7.67 7.23
N SER A 182 -10.73 7.19 6.81
CA SER A 182 -10.28 5.82 7.04
C SER A 182 -8.78 5.74 7.23
N THR A 183 -8.33 4.67 7.89
CA THR A 183 -6.94 4.24 7.93
C THR A 183 -6.81 2.83 7.40
N VAL A 184 -5.65 2.48 6.85
CA VAL A 184 -5.36 1.14 6.32
C VAL A 184 -4.09 0.62 6.96
N SER A 185 -4.20 -0.52 7.61
CA SER A 185 -3.09 -1.22 8.24
C SER A 185 -2.81 -2.55 7.56
N MET A 186 -1.54 -2.95 7.57
CA MET A 186 -1.07 -4.19 6.99
C MET A 186 -0.20 -4.91 8.00
N SER A 187 -0.36 -6.23 8.09
CA SER A 187 0.51 -7.11 8.86
C SER A 187 0.80 -8.37 8.05
N GLY A 188 1.87 -9.09 8.38
CA GLY A 188 2.13 -10.37 7.74
C GLY A 188 3.58 -10.79 7.79
N VAL A 189 3.95 -11.68 6.88
CA VAL A 189 5.28 -12.26 6.78
C VAL A 189 5.68 -12.35 5.32
N VAL A 190 6.92 -11.95 5.03
CA VAL A 190 7.54 -12.12 3.72
C VAL A 190 8.62 -13.16 3.85
N THR A 191 8.49 -14.25 3.10
CA THR A 191 9.42 -15.37 3.11
C THR A 191 10.09 -15.47 1.75
N VAL A 192 11.42 -15.45 1.74
CA VAL A 192 12.21 -15.64 0.52
C VAL A 192 12.62 -17.11 0.39
N PRO A 193 12.47 -17.73 -0.79
CA PRO A 193 12.92 -19.10 -1.01
C PRO A 193 14.45 -19.18 -0.96
N GLN A 194 14.97 -20.27 -0.41
CA GLN A 194 16.42 -20.55 -0.36
C GLN A 194 16.95 -20.82 -1.77
N ASN A 195 18.08 -20.22 -2.15
CA ASN A 195 18.80 -20.60 -3.36
C ASN A 195 19.83 -21.67 -3.03
N CYS A 196 19.68 -22.88 -3.56
CA CYS A 196 20.75 -23.87 -3.58
C CYS A 196 21.33 -23.94 -5.00
N GLU A 197 22.20 -22.99 -5.33
CA GLU A 197 23.04 -23.13 -6.52
C GLU A 197 24.20 -24.06 -6.20
N ILE A 198 24.08 -25.32 -6.59
CA ILE A 198 25.24 -26.21 -6.71
C ILE A 198 26.02 -25.70 -7.91
N SER A 199 27.15 -25.02 -7.67
CA SER A 199 28.10 -24.72 -8.74
C SER A 199 28.45 -26.04 -9.44
N PRO A 200 28.38 -26.15 -10.78
CA PRO A 200 28.87 -27.31 -11.50
C PRO A 200 30.40 -27.32 -11.46
N GLN A 201 30.96 -27.56 -10.28
CA GLN A 201 32.35 -27.96 -10.15
C GLN A 201 32.40 -29.45 -10.47
N THR A 202 33.23 -29.84 -11.42
CA THR A 202 33.58 -31.25 -11.61
C THR A 202 34.17 -31.76 -10.31
N VAL A 203 33.43 -32.60 -9.59
CA VAL A 203 33.97 -33.36 -8.46
C VAL A 203 34.87 -34.43 -9.07
N VAL A 204 36.17 -34.13 -9.19
CA VAL A 204 37.16 -35.15 -9.52
C VAL A 204 37.37 -35.97 -8.25
N VAL A 205 36.71 -37.12 -8.20
CA VAL A 205 36.98 -38.14 -7.17
C VAL A 205 38.20 -38.92 -7.64
N ASP A 206 39.35 -38.58 -7.10
CA ASP A 206 40.58 -39.37 -7.25
C ASP A 206 40.52 -40.55 -6.27
N PHE A 207 40.42 -41.76 -6.80
CA PHE A 207 40.42 -42.99 -6.00
C PHE A 207 41.82 -43.43 -5.59
N GLY A 208 42.88 -42.76 -6.09
CA GLY A 208 44.26 -43.19 -5.94
C GLY A 208 44.53 -44.53 -6.64
N ASP A 209 45.79 -44.75 -7.01
CA ASP A 209 46.23 -46.08 -7.44
C ASP A 209 46.20 -47.00 -6.22
N ASN A 210 45.21 -47.92 -6.19
CA ASN A 210 45.26 -49.06 -5.29
C ASN A 210 46.54 -49.85 -5.64
N PRO A 211 47.52 -49.99 -4.73
CA PRO A 211 48.59 -50.95 -4.97
C PRO A 211 47.92 -52.30 -5.11
N VAL A 212 48.08 -52.91 -6.29
CA VAL A 212 47.72 -54.30 -6.55
C VAL A 212 48.50 -55.14 -5.55
N TYR A 213 47.90 -55.40 -4.39
CA TYR A 213 48.32 -56.51 -3.57
C TYR A 213 48.04 -57.76 -4.39
N GLN A 214 49.13 -58.34 -4.88
CA GLN A 214 49.15 -59.67 -5.48
C GLN A 214 48.31 -60.61 -4.60
N LEU A 215 47.24 -61.16 -5.18
CA LEU A 215 46.69 -62.39 -4.66
C LEU A 215 47.72 -63.47 -5.00
N SER A 216 48.40 -63.92 -3.95
CA SER A 216 49.39 -64.99 -3.97
C SER A 216 48.85 -66.27 -4.58
N ASP A 217 49.66 -66.90 -5.43
CA ASP A 217 50.07 -68.30 -5.27
C ASP A 217 51.58 -68.40 -5.58
#